data_AF-A0A1I7XJD0-F1
#
_entry.id   AF-A0A1I7XJD0-F1
#
_cell.length_a   1.000
_cell.length_b   1.000
_cell.length_c   1.000
_cell.angle_alpha   90.00
_cell.angle_beta   90.00
_cell.angle_gamma   90.00
#
_symmetry.space_group_name_H-M   'P 1'
#
loop_
_entity.id
_entity.type
_entity.pdbx_description
1 polymer ?
#
loop_
_entity_poly.entity_id
_entity_poly.type
_entity_poly.pdbx_seq_one_letter_code
_entity_poly.pdbx_strand_id
1 'polypeptide(L)'
;MEEIRDELPQQQPRFLLLSYSMNHGDGRISYPMCLIFYSPPGCSPELQMLYAGSRNNLVSECELTKNLEVRDADELTQEYIDSKVS
;
A
#
# COMPACT_ATOMS: atom_id res chain seq x y z
N MET A 1 -1.53 11.78 -2.13
CA MET A 1 -1.98 10.87 -1.05
C MET A 1 -3.45 11.06 -0.72
N GLU A 2 -3.91 12.29 -0.52
CA GLU A 2 -5.33 12.59 -0.27
C GLU A 2 -6.25 12.07 -1.38
N GLU A 3 -5.94 12.36 -2.65
CA GLU A 3 -6.73 11.86 -3.80
C GLU A 3 -6.87 10.33 -3.81
N ILE A 4 -5.80 9.60 -3.48
CA ILE A 4 -5.83 8.13 -3.40
C ILE A 4 -6.75 7.68 -2.26
N ARG A 5 -6.69 8.34 -1.11
CA ARG A 5 -7.51 8.03 0.06
C ARG A 5 -9.00 8.24 -0.23
N ASP A 6 -9.35 9.29 -0.96
CA ASP A 6 -10.73 9.61 -1.33
C ASP A 6 -11.35 8.55 -2.27
N GLU A 7 -10.51 7.83 -3.02
CA GLU A 7 -10.94 6.74 -3.90
C GLU A 7 -11.03 5.37 -3.17
N LEU A 8 -10.54 5.26 -1.93
CA LEU A 8 -10.53 4.00 -1.21
C LEU A 8 -11.94 3.58 -0.75
N PRO A 9 -12.35 2.32 -0.98
CA PRO A 9 -13.67 1.86 -0.58
C PRO A 9 -13.73 1.53 0.92
N GLN A 10 -14.74 2.02 1.62
CA GLN A 10 -14.87 1.84 3.09
C GLN A 10 -15.02 0.39 3.58
N GLN A 11 -15.48 -0.53 2.72
CA GLN A 11 -15.86 -1.91 3.11
C GLN A 11 -15.25 -2.99 2.21
N GLN A 12 -14.26 -2.66 1.38
CA GLN A 12 -13.63 -3.63 0.50
C GLN A 12 -12.11 -3.53 0.54
N PRO A 13 -11.40 -4.67 0.50
CA PRO A 13 -9.96 -4.63 0.39
C PRO A 13 -9.52 -4.17 -1.01
N ARG A 14 -8.35 -3.54 -1.08
CA ARG A 14 -7.72 -3.13 -2.34
C ARG A 14 -6.21 -3.35 -2.28
N PHE A 15 -5.65 -3.75 -3.41
CA PHE A 15 -4.21 -3.66 -3.65
C PHE A 15 -3.92 -2.37 -4.39
N LEU A 16 -2.97 -1.60 -3.90
CA LEU A 16 -2.46 -0.43 -4.57
C LEU A 16 -0.98 -0.65 -4.86
N LEU A 17 -0.61 -0.45 -6.12
CA LEU A 17 0.78 -0.42 -6.54
C LEU A 17 1.21 1.05 -6.59
N LEU A 18 1.97 1.49 -5.59
CA LEU A 18 2.36 2.89 -5.47
C LEU A 18 3.82 3.05 -5.87
N SER A 19 4.07 3.88 -6.87
CA SER A 19 5.38 4.49 -7.10
C SER A 19 5.34 5.91 -6.52
N TYR A 20 6.27 6.23 -5.63
CA TYR A 20 6.30 7.53 -4.96
C TYR A 20 7.71 8.14 -5.00
N SER A 21 7.80 9.47 -4.97
CA SER A 21 9.10 10.15 -4.98
C SER A 21 9.73 10.11 -3.59
N MET A 22 10.96 9.60 -3.51
CA MET A 22 11.78 9.60 -2.29
C MET A 22 13.02 10.46 -2.50
N ASN A 23 13.16 11.51 -1.69
CA ASN A 23 14.29 12.42 -1.70
C ASN A 23 15.39 11.92 -0.75
N HIS A 24 16.59 11.72 -1.27
CA HIS A 24 17.75 11.29 -0.51
C HIS A 24 18.51 12.49 0.04
N GLY A 25 19.22 12.30 1.16
CA GLY A 25 20.00 13.37 1.81
C GLY A 25 21.15 13.92 0.97
N ASP A 26 21.54 13.22 -0.10
CA ASP A 26 22.56 13.65 -1.06
C ASP A 26 21.99 14.37 -2.30
N GLY A 27 20.69 14.66 -2.31
CA GLY A 27 20.00 15.37 -3.38
C GLY A 27 19.51 14.47 -4.52
N ARG A 28 19.73 13.15 -4.47
CA ARG A 28 19.12 12.22 -5.43
C ARG A 28 17.63 12.07 -5.17
N ILE A 29 16.87 11.81 -6.24
CA ILE A 29 15.46 11.44 -6.18
C ILE A 29 15.32 10.03 -6.75
N SER A 30 14.68 9.13 -6.01
CA SER A 30 14.31 7.80 -6.50
C SER A 30 12.80 7.62 -6.49
N TYR A 31 12.32 6.65 -7.26
CA TYR A 31 10.90 6.31 -7.35
C TYR A 31 10.68 4.84 -6.97
N PRO A 32 10.88 4.45 -5.70
CA PRO A 32 10.60 3.10 -5.26
C PRO A 32 9.13 2.74 -5.50
N MET A 33 8.89 1.46 -5.75
CA MET A 33 7.57 0.89 -5.93
C MET A 33 7.24 0.00 -4.72
N CYS A 34 6.05 0.16 -4.15
CA CYS A 34 5.58 -0.68 -3.05
C CYS A 34 4.14 -1.15 -3.27
N LEU A 35 3.84 -2.34 -2.75
CA LEU A 35 2.47 -2.84 -2.66
C LEU A 35 1.85 -2.39 -1.34
N ILE A 36 0.71 -1.70 -1.42
CA ILE A 36 -0.12 -1.40 -0.27
C ILE A 36 -1.33 -2.33 -0.32
N PHE A 37 -1.47 -3.16 0.71
CA PHE A 37 -2.68 -3.92 0.95
C PHE A 37 -3.60 -3.13 1.88
N TYR A 38 -4.58 -2.44 1.31
CA TYR A 38 -5.63 -1.78 2.08
C TYR A 38 -6.71 -2.80 2.45
N SER A 39 -6.96 -2.96 3.76
CA SER A 39 -7.92 -3.92 4.31
C SER A 39 -8.72 -3.27 5.46
N PRO A 40 -9.73 -2.45 5.16
CA PRO A 40 -10.50 -1.76 6.18
C PRO A 40 -11.24 -2.74 7.09
N PRO A 41 -11.50 -2.38 8.36
CA PRO A 41 -12.15 -3.27 9.32
C PRO A 41 -13.57 -3.69 8.92
N GLY A 42 -14.23 -2.94 8.03
CA GLY A 42 -15.57 -3.25 7.50
C GLY A 42 -15.60 -4.33 6.41
N CYS A 43 -14.46 -4.93 6.04
CA CYS A 43 -14.41 -5.98 5.01
C CYS A 43 -15.11 -7.27 5.46
N SER A 44 -15.72 -7.98 4.52
CA SER A 44 -16.16 -9.34 4.80
C SER A 44 -14.94 -10.25 5.05
N PRO A 45 -14.99 -11.18 6.02
CA PRO A 45 -13.88 -12.08 6.31
C PRO A 45 -13.43 -12.90 5.09
N GLU A 46 -14.38 -13.32 4.26
CA GLU A 46 -14.12 -14.07 3.03
C GLU A 46 -13.30 -13.24 2.02
N LEU A 47 -13.69 -11.99 1.76
CA LEU A 47 -12.94 -11.11 0.86
C LEU A 47 -11.56 -10.78 1.44
N GLN A 48 -11.46 -10.58 2.75
CA GLN A 48 -10.18 -10.33 3.40
C GLN A 48 -9.23 -11.52 3.24
N MET A 49 -9.72 -12.75 3.44
CA MET A 49 -8.94 -13.97 3.23
C MET A 49 -8.54 -14.15 1.76
N LEU A 50 -9.46 -13.90 0.82
CA LEU A 50 -9.19 -13.98 -0.62
C LEU A 50 -8.05 -13.04 -1.02
N TYR A 51 -8.12 -11.78 -0.61
CA TYR A 51 -7.07 -10.81 -0.90
C TYR A 51 -5.77 -11.21 -0.19
N ALA A 52 -5.79 -11.47 1.11
CA ALA A 52 -4.59 -11.85 1.86
C ALA A 52 -3.88 -13.08 1.27
N GLY A 53 -4.63 -14.09 0.82
CA GLY A 53 -4.10 -15.30 0.18
C GLY A 53 -3.42 -15.02 -1.17
N SER A 54 -3.90 -14.03 -1.92
CA SER A 54 -3.33 -13.66 -3.22
C SER A 54 -2.17 -12.66 -3.15
N ARG A 55 -1.95 -12.01 -1.99
CA ARG A 55 -0.95 -10.95 -1.81
C ARG A 55 0.46 -11.36 -2.22
N ASN A 56 0.93 -12.52 -1.74
CA ASN A 56 2.31 -12.96 -2.00
C ASN A 56 2.53 -13.28 -3.49
N ASN A 57 1.49 -13.75 -4.18
CA ASN A 57 1.54 -13.96 -5.61
C ASN A 57 1.75 -12.62 -6.33
N LEU A 58 0.96 -11.59 -5.97
CA LEU A 58 1.09 -10.26 -6.56
C LEU A 58 2.47 -9.62 -6.28
N VAL A 59 2.99 -9.77 -5.07
CA VAL A 59 4.35 -9.31 -4.72
C VAL A 59 5.42 -9.96 -5.59
N SER A 60 5.29 -11.27 -5.83
CA SER A 60 6.22 -12.02 -6.67
C SER A 60 6.12 -11.61 -8.15
N GLU A 61 4.91 -11.53 -8.69
CA GLU A 61 4.66 -11.18 -10.11
C GLU A 61 5.09 -9.74 -10.44
N CYS A 62 4.97 -8.82 -9.48
CA CYS A 62 5.41 -7.44 -9.65
C CYS A 62 6.86 -7.19 -9.19
N GLU A 63 7.60 -8.23 -8.78
CA GLU A 63 8.99 -8.15 -8.30
C GLU A 63 9.19 -7.12 -7.18
N LEU A 64 8.21 -7.00 -6.27
CA LEU A 64 8.20 -5.96 -5.24
C LEU A 64 8.98 -6.41 -4.01
N THR A 65 9.89 -5.55 -3.56
CA THR A 65 10.67 -5.78 -2.34
C THR A 65 10.02 -5.16 -1.10
N LYS A 66 9.07 -4.24 -1.30
CA LYS A 66 8.42 -3.46 -0.24
C LYS A 66 6.91 -3.67 -0.34
N ASN A 67 6.32 -4.18 0.73
CA ASN A 67 4.88 -4.35 0.84
C ASN A 67 4.43 -4.05 2.27
N LEU A 68 3.25 -3.46 2.42
CA LEU A 68 2.70 -3.04 3.71
C LEU A 68 1.18 -3.19 3.73
N GLU A 69 0.61 -3.39 4.91
CA GLU A 69 -0.85 -3.45 5.14
C GLU A 69 -1.31 -2.17 5.82
N VAL A 70 -2.41 -1.59 5.33
CA VAL A 70 -3.07 -0.41 5.88
C VAL A 70 -4.52 -0.77 6.19
N ARG A 71 -4.98 -0.44 7.40
CA ARG A 71 -6.35 -0.73 7.83
C ARG A 71 -7.23 0.50 7.92
N ASP A 72 -6.62 1.67 8.07
CA ASP A 72 -7.31 2.94 8.05
C ASP A 72 -6.82 3.77 6.86
N ALA A 73 -7.75 4.33 6.08
CA ALA A 73 -7.37 5.22 4.98
C ALA A 73 -6.59 6.44 5.50
N ASP A 74 -6.86 6.87 6.73
CA ASP A 74 -6.18 8.01 7.36
C ASP A 74 -4.71 7.73 7.71
N GLU A 75 -4.33 6.46 7.87
CA GLU A 75 -2.92 6.04 8.04
C GLU A 75 -2.12 6.12 6.74
N LEU A 76 -2.77 6.21 5.58
CA LEU A 76 -2.10 6.24 4.28
C LEU A 76 -1.52 7.65 3.98
N THR A 77 -0.49 8.02 4.73
CA THR A 77 0.26 9.27 4.56
C THR A 77 1.64 9.03 3.93
N GLN A 78 2.24 10.09 3.40
CA GLN A 78 3.60 10.00 2.85
C GLN A 78 4.60 9.63 3.96
N GLU A 79 4.47 10.25 5.13
CA GLU A 79 5.31 9.99 6.30
C GLU A 79 5.20 8.53 6.76
N TYR A 80 3.99 7.97 6.73
CA TYR A 80 3.79 6.56 7.07
C TYR A 80 4.53 5.64 6.11
N ILE A 81 4.40 5.87 4.80
CA ILE A 81 5.12 5.08 3.79
C ILE A 81 6.63 5.22 3.94
N ASP A 82 7.12 6.45 4.11
CA ASP A 82 8.55 6.71 4.29
C ASP A 82 9.08 5.98 5.53
N SER A 83 8.32 5.92 6.62
CA SER A 83 8.70 5.18 7.84
C SER A 83 8.80 3.66 7.66
N LYS A 84 8.10 3.10 6.65
CA LYS A 84 8.05 1.65 6.37
C LYS A 84 8.99 1.22 5.27
N VAL A 85 9.37 2.14 4.40
CA VAL A 85 10.13 1.84 3.18
C VAL A 85 11.57 2.34 3.23
N SER A 86 11.89 3.31 4.10
CA SER A 86 13.27 3.75 4.37
C SER A 86 14.19 2.65 4.90
#